data_AF-A0A957SN21-F1
#
_entry.id   AF-A0A957SN21-F1
#
_cell.length_a   1.000
_cell.length_b   1.000
_cell.length_c   1.000
_cell.angle_alpha   90.00
_cell.angle_beta   90.00
_cell.angle_gamma   90.00
#
_symmetry.space_group_name_H-M   'P 1'
#
loop_
_entity.id
_entity.type
_entity.pdbx_description
1 polymer ?
#
loop_
_entity_poly.entity_id
_entity_poly.type
_entity_poly.pdbx_seq_one_letter_code
_entity_poly.pdbx_strand_id
1 'polypeptide(L)'
;EVRPTEGQIDDLLKEIRLRVNKGQRVMVTTLTKRMSEDLTEYLAELNIKVNYLHSEIHTIERVEILRDLRMGVYDVVVGINLLREGLDLPEVSLVAILDADKEGFLRSASALIQTIGRAARHVEGKAILYADKMTAAMETAITETNRRREIQEQHNQEHGITPQGIVKSIRDLTDRVKILAESKETYEVEHPEESFEMDPALLPPDELAKLIKQIEREMKEAAKALEFERAAQLRDQLVKLRQAELGMRV
;
A
#
# COMPACT_ATOMS: atom_id res chain seq x y z
N GLU A 1 -16.19 -4.71 17.21
CA GLU A 1 -16.52 -5.60 18.35
C GLU A 1 -15.37 -5.56 19.32
N VAL A 2 -15.63 -5.60 20.63
CA VAL A 2 -14.58 -5.68 21.66
C VAL A 2 -14.65 -7.07 22.29
N ARG A 3 -13.51 -7.74 22.39
CA ARG A 3 -13.37 -9.08 22.98
C ARG A 3 -12.30 -9.08 24.07
N PRO A 4 -12.39 -9.95 25.10
CA PRO A 4 -11.38 -10.03 26.16
C PRO A 4 -10.03 -10.48 25.62
N THR A 5 -8.94 -10.15 26.33
CA THR A 5 -7.59 -10.62 25.93
C THR A 5 -7.34 -12.09 26.29
N GLU A 6 -8.10 -12.62 27.26
CA GLU A 6 -8.05 -14.03 27.63
C GLU A 6 -8.45 -14.91 26.43
N GLY A 7 -7.54 -15.81 26.02
CA GLY A 7 -7.76 -16.68 24.86
C GLY A 7 -7.77 -15.95 23.50
N GLN A 8 -7.28 -14.71 23.42
CA GLN A 8 -7.34 -13.90 22.19
C GLN A 8 -6.70 -14.57 20.97
N ILE A 9 -5.62 -15.34 21.15
CA ILE A 9 -4.93 -16.02 20.05
C ILE A 9 -5.80 -17.15 19.47
N ASP A 10 -6.46 -17.93 20.33
CA ASP A 10 -7.36 -19.00 19.90
C ASP A 10 -8.61 -18.45 19.22
N ASP A 11 -9.16 -17.35 19.73
CA ASP A 11 -10.29 -16.65 19.12
C ASP A 11 -9.91 -16.07 17.75
N LEU A 12 -8.75 -15.41 17.67
CA LEU A 12 -8.19 -14.89 16.43
C LEU A 12 -7.99 -15.99 15.39
N LEU A 13 -7.45 -17.14 15.80
CA LEU A 13 -7.24 -18.29 14.93
C LEU A 13 -8.56 -18.80 14.33
N LYS A 14 -9.62 -18.87 15.14
CA LYS A 14 -10.97 -19.24 14.67
C LYS A 14 -11.47 -18.24 13.63
N GLU A 15 -11.38 -16.95 13.92
CA GLU A 15 -11.82 -15.90 12.99
C GLU A 15 -11.00 -15.92 11.69
N ILE A 16 -9.68 -16.12 11.77
CA ILE A 16 -8.81 -16.28 10.59
C ILE A 16 -9.28 -17.44 9.73
N ARG A 17 -9.47 -18.63 10.31
CA ARG A 17 -9.93 -19.82 9.56
C ARG A 17 -11.29 -19.59 8.90
N LEU A 18 -12.21 -18.89 9.56
CA LEU A 18 -13.50 -18.50 8.97
C LEU A 18 -13.33 -17.60 7.75
N ARG A 19 -12.36 -16.67 7.75
CA ARG A 19 -12.08 -15.80 6.59
C ARG A 19 -11.37 -16.53 5.46
N VAL A 20 -10.38 -17.36 5.79
CA VAL A 20 -9.65 -18.21 4.83
C VAL A 20 -10.62 -19.12 4.06
N ASN A 21 -11.57 -19.76 4.76
CA ASN A 21 -12.58 -20.62 4.14
C ASN A 21 -13.51 -19.86 3.17
N LYS A 22 -13.66 -18.54 3.33
CA LYS A 22 -14.40 -17.66 2.43
C LYS A 22 -13.52 -17.03 1.33
N GLY A 23 -12.22 -17.35 1.29
CA GLY A 23 -11.26 -16.72 0.38
C GLY A 23 -10.98 -15.24 0.70
N GLN A 24 -11.26 -14.81 1.93
CA GLN A 24 -11.07 -13.44 2.40
C GLN A 24 -9.74 -13.28 3.15
N ARG A 25 -9.29 -12.03 3.31
CA ARG A 25 -8.01 -11.70 3.96
C ARG A 25 -8.17 -11.08 5.33
N VAL A 26 -7.13 -11.25 6.15
CA VAL A 26 -7.07 -10.74 7.52
C VAL A 26 -5.85 -9.85 7.72
N MET A 27 -6.06 -8.72 8.38
CA MET A 27 -4.98 -7.86 8.89
C MET A 27 -4.97 -7.93 10.41
N VAL A 28 -3.80 -8.16 11.00
CA VAL A 28 -3.62 -8.19 12.45
C VAL A 28 -2.63 -7.10 12.85
N THR A 29 -3.04 -6.22 13.76
CA THR A 29 -2.14 -5.24 14.36
C THR A 29 -1.73 -5.64 15.77
N THR A 30 -0.42 -5.70 16.02
CA THR A 30 0.16 -5.92 17.35
C THR A 30 0.77 -4.62 17.89
N LEU A 31 1.42 -4.67 19.05
CA LEU A 31 2.12 -3.51 19.63
C LEU A 31 3.63 -3.55 19.42
N THR A 32 4.24 -4.74 19.46
CA THR A 32 5.69 -4.91 19.44
C THR A 32 6.14 -5.77 18.27
N LYS A 33 7.38 -5.55 17.83
CA LYS A 33 8.04 -6.34 16.77
C LYS A 33 8.08 -7.82 17.14
N ARG A 34 8.52 -8.12 18.36
CA ARG A 34 8.55 -9.48 18.90
C ARG A 34 7.18 -10.16 18.86
N MET A 35 6.12 -9.48 19.29
CA MET A 35 4.78 -10.05 19.24
C MET A 35 4.30 -10.30 17.81
N SER A 36 4.66 -9.43 16.85
CA SER A 36 4.37 -9.68 15.44
C SER A 36 5.12 -10.91 14.91
N GLU A 37 6.40 -11.04 15.25
CA GLU A 37 7.26 -12.16 14.85
C GLU A 37 6.74 -13.47 15.43
N ASP A 38 6.54 -13.53 16.75
CA ASP A 38 6.04 -14.70 17.48
C ASP A 38 4.67 -15.14 16.93
N LEU A 39 3.76 -14.18 16.65
CA LEU A 39 2.45 -14.49 16.08
C LEU A 39 2.54 -15.00 14.64
N THR A 40 3.45 -14.44 13.84
CA THR A 40 3.66 -14.87 12.45
C THR A 40 4.20 -16.29 12.41
N GLU A 41 5.19 -16.59 13.25
CA GLU A 41 5.76 -17.95 13.38
C GLU A 41 4.68 -18.95 13.83
N TYR A 42 3.94 -18.62 14.89
CA TYR A 42 2.85 -19.46 15.39
C TYR A 42 1.77 -19.75 14.32
N LEU A 43 1.34 -18.75 13.56
CA LEU A 43 0.37 -18.94 12.47
C LEU A 43 0.95 -19.79 11.34
N ALA A 44 2.23 -19.61 11.00
CA ALA A 44 2.91 -20.38 9.97
C ALA A 44 3.06 -21.86 10.36
N GLU A 45 3.40 -22.18 11.62
CA GLU A 45 3.44 -23.55 12.16
C GLU A 45 2.08 -24.27 12.05
N LEU A 46 0.99 -23.51 12.13
CA LEU A 46 -0.38 -24.00 11.95
C LEU A 46 -0.81 -24.06 10.47
N ASN A 47 0.12 -23.91 9.53
CA ASN A 47 -0.10 -23.90 8.08
C ASN A 47 -1.02 -22.78 7.59
N ILE A 48 -1.06 -21.64 8.28
CA ILE A 48 -1.73 -20.43 7.77
C ILE A 48 -0.74 -19.66 6.92
N LYS A 49 -1.17 -19.27 5.71
CA LYS A 49 -0.36 -18.44 4.81
C LYS A 49 -0.28 -17.02 5.38
N VAL A 50 0.80 -16.72 6.07
CA VAL A 50 0.98 -15.46 6.80
C VAL A 50 2.28 -14.77 6.41
N ASN A 51 2.31 -13.45 6.46
CA ASN A 51 3.54 -12.68 6.33
C ASN A 51 3.60 -11.53 7.35
N TYR A 52 4.80 -11.19 7.81
CA TYR A 52 5.06 -10.09 8.73
C TYR A 52 5.47 -8.82 7.98
N LEU A 53 4.73 -7.74 8.22
CA LEU A 53 4.95 -6.44 7.61
C LEU A 53 5.62 -5.48 8.61
N HIS A 54 6.96 -5.50 8.64
CA HIS A 54 7.77 -4.67 9.54
C HIS A 54 8.11 -3.29 8.95
N SER A 55 8.42 -2.33 9.83
CA SER A 55 8.67 -0.93 9.46
C SER A 55 9.98 -0.69 8.69
N GLU A 56 10.89 -1.66 8.70
CA GLU A 56 12.22 -1.57 8.06
C GLU A 56 12.22 -2.19 6.65
N ILE A 57 11.10 -2.79 6.20
CA ILE A 57 10.92 -3.32 4.84
C ILE A 57 11.01 -2.17 3.83
N HIS A 58 11.74 -2.39 2.74
CA HIS A 58 11.83 -1.41 1.66
C HIS A 58 10.44 -1.16 1.04
N THR A 59 10.20 0.06 0.52
CA THR A 59 8.88 0.42 -0.01
C THR A 59 8.38 -0.55 -1.09
N ILE A 60 9.29 -1.12 -1.89
CA ILE A 60 8.97 -2.06 -2.97
C ILE A 60 8.48 -3.40 -2.39
N GLU A 61 9.29 -4.04 -1.56
CA GLU A 61 8.98 -5.32 -0.87
C GLU A 61 7.64 -5.24 -0.13
N ARG A 62 7.35 -4.12 0.51
CA ARG A 62 6.08 -3.93 1.20
C ARG A 62 4.89 -3.99 0.23
N VAL A 63 4.99 -3.39 -0.94
CA VAL A 63 3.91 -3.44 -1.93
C VAL A 63 3.77 -4.86 -2.50
N GLU A 64 4.87 -5.58 -2.68
CA GLU A 64 4.84 -6.99 -3.08
C GLU A 64 4.08 -7.86 -2.08
N ILE A 65 4.37 -7.74 -0.78
CA ILE A 65 3.65 -8.47 0.27
C ILE A 65 2.15 -8.17 0.22
N LEU A 66 1.78 -6.89 0.06
CA LEU A 66 0.37 -6.50 -0.01
C LEU A 66 -0.31 -6.98 -1.31
N ARG A 67 0.42 -7.01 -2.42
CA ARG A 67 -0.06 -7.61 -3.69
C ARG A 67 -0.28 -9.11 -3.53
N ASP A 68 0.66 -9.80 -2.91
CA ASP A 68 0.60 -11.23 -2.61
C ASP A 68 -0.58 -11.57 -1.69
N LEU A 69 -0.87 -10.70 -0.72
CA LEU A 69 -2.09 -10.78 0.09
C LEU A 69 -3.35 -10.69 -0.80
N ARG A 70 -3.42 -9.73 -1.74
CA ARG A 70 -4.55 -9.64 -2.68
C ARG A 70 -4.68 -10.88 -3.55
N MET A 71 -3.57 -11.42 -4.04
CA MET A 71 -3.53 -12.62 -4.89
C MET A 71 -3.84 -13.92 -4.12
N GLY A 72 -3.84 -13.90 -2.78
CA GLY A 72 -4.05 -15.10 -1.96
C GLY A 72 -2.82 -16.00 -1.83
N VAL A 73 -1.63 -15.45 -2.12
CA VAL A 73 -0.36 -16.05 -1.72
C VAL A 73 -0.26 -16.05 -0.20
N TYR A 74 -0.70 -14.95 0.42
CA TYR A 74 -0.95 -14.87 1.86
C TYR A 74 -2.44 -14.67 2.13
N ASP A 75 -2.92 -15.21 3.24
CA ASP A 75 -4.26 -14.96 3.76
C ASP A 75 -4.26 -13.95 4.91
N VAL A 76 -3.14 -13.85 5.61
CA VAL A 76 -2.98 -13.00 6.81
C VAL A 76 -1.73 -12.14 6.68
N VAL A 77 -1.84 -10.86 7.05
CA VAL A 77 -0.68 -10.00 7.31
C VAL A 77 -0.71 -9.55 8.76
N VAL A 78 0.42 -9.71 9.44
CA VAL A 78 0.65 -9.23 10.80
C VAL A 78 1.56 -8.01 10.74
N GLY A 79 1.32 -6.98 11.54
CA GLY A 79 2.27 -5.88 11.68
C GLY A 79 1.95 -4.93 12.83
N ILE A 80 2.84 -3.99 13.08
CA ILE A 80 2.66 -3.01 14.17
C ILE A 80 1.83 -1.82 13.67
N ASN A 81 2.24 -1.27 12.52
CA ASN A 81 1.60 -0.13 11.89
C ASN A 81 1.35 -0.42 10.41
N LEU A 82 0.13 -0.82 10.12
CA LEU A 82 -0.35 -1.11 8.77
C LEU A 82 -1.00 0.15 8.13
N LEU A 83 -0.82 1.33 8.72
CA LEU A 83 -1.50 2.57 8.34
C LEU A 83 -0.76 3.38 7.28
N ARG A 84 0.48 3.02 6.92
CA ARG A 84 1.35 3.90 6.14
C ARG A 84 1.04 3.97 4.65
N GLU A 85 0.34 3.01 4.06
CA GLU A 85 0.12 3.02 2.61
C GLU A 85 -1.33 3.29 2.19
N GLY A 86 -1.47 4.05 1.11
CA GLY A 86 -2.71 4.26 0.35
C GLY A 86 -3.15 3.04 -0.47
N LEU A 87 -2.77 1.83 -0.04
CA LEU A 87 -3.25 0.61 -0.66
C LEU A 87 -4.67 0.28 -0.19
N ASP A 88 -5.51 0.11 -1.20
CA ASP A 88 -6.90 -0.29 -1.12
C ASP A 88 -6.96 -1.83 -1.24
N LEU A 89 -7.41 -2.50 -0.19
CA LEU A 89 -7.45 -3.95 -0.07
C LEU A 89 -8.91 -4.40 0.10
N PRO A 90 -9.72 -4.42 -0.98
CA PRO A 90 -11.12 -4.83 -0.89
C PRO A 90 -11.30 -6.29 -0.47
N GLU A 91 -10.25 -7.11 -0.53
CA GLU A 91 -10.24 -8.51 -0.11
C GLU A 91 -10.14 -8.68 1.43
N VAL A 92 -9.76 -7.64 2.17
CA VAL A 92 -9.64 -7.67 3.63
C VAL A 92 -11.00 -7.51 4.29
N SER A 93 -11.54 -8.59 4.84
CA SER A 93 -12.82 -8.58 5.55
C SER A 93 -12.68 -8.51 7.06
N LEU A 94 -11.49 -8.77 7.61
CA LEU A 94 -11.23 -8.73 9.04
C LEU A 94 -9.99 -7.92 9.37
N VAL A 95 -10.14 -7.00 10.33
CA VAL A 95 -9.04 -6.34 11.02
C VAL A 95 -9.08 -6.71 12.49
N ALA A 96 -8.03 -7.35 12.99
CA ALA A 96 -7.86 -7.67 14.39
C ALA A 96 -6.82 -6.73 15.03
N ILE A 97 -7.16 -6.12 16.15
CA ILE A 97 -6.29 -5.22 16.90
C ILE A 97 -6.02 -5.86 18.25
N LEU A 98 -4.82 -6.42 18.41
CA LEU A 98 -4.37 -6.99 19.69
C LEU A 98 -3.98 -5.86 20.64
N ASP A 99 -4.22 -6.08 21.93
CA ASP A 99 -3.89 -5.13 23.00
C ASP A 99 -4.46 -3.72 22.71
N ALA A 100 -5.75 -3.67 22.32
CA ALA A 100 -6.41 -2.44 21.91
C ALA A 100 -6.58 -1.43 23.06
N ASP A 101 -6.50 -1.89 24.31
CA ASP A 101 -6.59 -1.07 25.53
C ASP A 101 -5.25 -0.48 26.00
N LYS A 102 -4.13 -0.83 25.36
CA LYS A 102 -2.82 -0.27 25.72
C LYS A 102 -2.65 1.10 25.08
N GLU A 103 -2.71 2.13 25.91
CA GLU A 103 -2.57 3.50 25.44
C GLU A 103 -1.19 3.77 24.82
N GLY A 104 -1.18 4.63 23.81
CA GLY A 104 0.01 5.00 23.06
C GLY A 104 -0.34 5.47 21.65
N PHE A 105 0.69 5.84 20.88
CA PHE A 105 0.51 6.38 19.53
C PHE A 105 -0.35 5.48 18.63
N LEU A 106 -0.08 4.17 18.64
CA LEU A 106 -0.74 3.16 17.80
C LEU A 106 -2.18 2.80 18.25
N ARG A 107 -2.60 3.26 19.42
CA ARG A 107 -3.94 3.03 20.00
C ARG A 107 -4.65 4.33 20.35
N SER A 108 -4.17 5.44 19.79
CA SER A 108 -4.90 6.70 19.80
C SER A 108 -6.22 6.57 19.02
N ALA A 109 -7.20 7.43 19.33
CA ALA A 109 -8.50 7.39 18.66
C ALA A 109 -8.37 7.48 17.14
N SER A 110 -7.50 8.35 16.63
CA SER A 110 -7.22 8.49 15.20
C SER A 110 -6.61 7.23 14.58
N ALA A 111 -5.62 6.62 15.25
CA ALA A 111 -4.99 5.38 14.78
C ALA A 111 -5.99 4.21 14.76
N LEU A 112 -6.84 4.08 15.78
CA LEU A 112 -7.89 3.06 15.84
C LEU A 112 -8.91 3.25 14.71
N ILE A 113 -9.40 4.47 14.50
CA ILE A 113 -10.34 4.78 13.40
C ILE A 113 -9.73 4.41 12.04
N GLN A 114 -8.47 4.78 11.79
CA GLN A 114 -7.78 4.44 10.55
C GLN A 114 -7.58 2.93 10.38
N THR A 115 -7.27 2.22 11.46
CA THR A 115 -7.07 0.76 11.46
C THR A 115 -8.40 0.05 11.16
N ILE A 116 -9.47 0.43 11.85
CA ILE A 116 -10.84 -0.07 11.59
C ILE A 116 -11.25 0.20 10.14
N GLY A 117 -10.93 1.38 9.62
CA GLY A 117 -11.22 1.78 8.25
C GLY A 117 -10.62 0.87 7.17
N ARG A 118 -9.61 0.05 7.49
CA ARG A 118 -9.05 -0.93 6.53
C ARG A 118 -10.04 -2.04 6.17
N ALA A 119 -10.96 -2.40 7.07
CA ALA A 119 -12.03 -3.35 6.79
C ALA A 119 -13.23 -2.72 6.05
N ALA A 120 -13.33 -1.39 6.02
CA ALA A 120 -14.54 -0.69 5.54
C ALA A 120 -14.79 -0.82 4.03
N ARG A 121 -13.83 -1.38 3.28
CA ARG A 121 -13.93 -1.58 1.83
C ARG A 121 -14.51 -2.93 1.44
N HIS A 122 -14.64 -3.84 2.39
CA HIS A 122 -15.24 -5.16 2.20
C HIS A 122 -16.68 -5.15 2.74
N VAL A 123 -17.61 -5.77 2.02
CA VAL A 123 -19.04 -5.81 2.40
C VAL A 123 -19.28 -6.50 3.75
N GLU A 124 -18.56 -7.58 4.03
CA GLU A 124 -18.53 -8.24 5.35
C GLU A 124 -17.47 -7.67 6.31
N GLY A 125 -17.03 -6.43 6.08
CA GLY A 125 -15.94 -5.79 6.83
C GLY A 125 -16.19 -5.73 8.34
N LYS A 126 -15.28 -6.34 9.10
CA LYS A 126 -15.35 -6.43 10.57
C LYS A 126 -14.02 -6.02 11.22
N ALA A 127 -14.12 -5.31 12.34
CA ALA A 127 -12.99 -5.04 13.22
C ALA A 127 -13.21 -5.66 14.61
N ILE A 128 -12.21 -6.39 15.11
CA ILE A 128 -12.17 -6.98 16.45
C ILE A 128 -11.06 -6.30 17.24
N LEU A 129 -11.40 -5.72 18.39
CA LEU A 129 -10.47 -5.09 19.32
C LEU A 129 -10.36 -6.00 20.54
N TYR A 130 -9.19 -6.59 20.76
CA TYR A 130 -8.92 -7.40 21.95
C TYR A 130 -8.44 -6.50 23.08
N ALA A 131 -9.21 -6.44 24.16
CA ALA A 131 -9.03 -5.50 25.26
C ALA A 131 -9.77 -5.97 26.51
N ASP A 132 -9.19 -5.71 27.69
CA ASP A 132 -9.86 -6.00 28.96
C ASP A 132 -10.61 -4.79 29.50
N LYS A 133 -10.24 -3.59 29.04
CA LYS A 133 -10.85 -2.32 29.46
C LYS A 133 -11.25 -1.49 28.26
N MET A 134 -12.40 -0.82 28.36
CA MET A 134 -12.77 0.22 27.41
C MET A 134 -11.98 1.49 27.74
N THR A 135 -11.10 1.91 26.83
CA THR A 135 -10.39 3.20 26.94
C THR A 135 -11.18 4.32 26.26
N ALA A 136 -10.90 5.58 26.61
CA ALA A 136 -11.53 6.73 25.96
C ALA A 136 -11.24 6.79 24.44
N ALA A 137 -10.04 6.35 24.04
CA ALA A 137 -9.66 6.26 22.63
C ALA A 137 -10.49 5.21 21.87
N MET A 138 -10.70 4.04 22.48
CA MET A 138 -11.56 3.00 21.92
C MET A 138 -13.02 3.45 21.83
N GLU A 139 -13.55 4.04 22.90
CA GLU A 139 -14.92 4.54 22.95
C GLU A 139 -15.16 5.58 21.85
N THR A 140 -14.24 6.54 21.70
CA THR A 140 -14.29 7.54 20.63
C THR A 140 -14.27 6.88 19.24
N ALA A 141 -13.36 5.94 19.01
CA ALA A 141 -13.22 5.26 17.72
C ALA A 141 -14.44 4.42 17.36
N ILE A 142 -14.99 3.68 18.33
CA ILE A 142 -16.19 2.85 18.14
C ILE A 142 -17.41 3.72 17.89
N THR A 143 -17.60 4.78 18.68
CA THR A 143 -18.72 5.71 18.54
C THR A 143 -18.71 6.38 17.17
N GLU A 144 -17.56 6.90 16.73
CA GLU A 144 -17.45 7.54 15.41
C GLU A 144 -17.64 6.54 14.27
N THR A 145 -17.15 5.29 14.42
CA THR A 145 -17.38 4.23 13.43
C THR A 145 -18.86 3.90 13.29
N ASN A 146 -19.56 3.72 14.42
CA ASN A 146 -20.99 3.40 14.43
C ASN A 146 -21.82 4.56 13.89
N ARG A 147 -21.53 5.80 14.29
CA ARG A 147 -22.20 7.01 13.78
C ARG A 147 -22.08 7.10 12.26
N ARG A 148 -20.90 6.85 11.69
CA ARG A 148 -20.71 6.85 10.23
C ARG A 148 -21.48 5.72 9.54
N ARG A 149 -21.48 4.52 10.13
CA ARG A 149 -22.20 3.36 9.60
C ARG A 149 -23.71 3.62 9.57
N GLU A 150 -24.27 4.16 10.64
CA GLU A 150 -25.70 4.48 10.75
C GLU A 150 -26.15 5.46 9.66
N ILE A 151 -25.38 6.55 9.45
CA ILE A 151 -25.64 7.52 8.38
C ILE A 151 -25.59 6.84 6.99
N GLN A 152 -24.62 5.95 6.77
CA GLN A 152 -24.47 5.23 5.51
C GLN A 152 -25.62 4.24 5.28
N GLU A 153 -26.04 3.50 6.32
CA GLU A 153 -27.15 2.56 6.25
C GLU A 153 -28.47 3.27 5.99
N GLN A 154 -28.72 4.39 6.67
CA GLN A 154 -29.91 5.21 6.44
C GLN A 154 -29.94 5.75 5.01
N HIS A 155 -28.83 6.34 4.54
CA HIS A 155 -28.72 6.82 3.17
C HIS A 155 -28.97 5.68 2.16
N ASN A 156 -28.41 4.49 2.41
CA ASN A 156 -28.60 3.33 1.54
C ASN A 156 -30.06 2.88 1.49
N GLN A 157 -30.76 2.84 2.63
CA GLN A 157 -32.17 2.50 2.70
C GLN A 157 -33.05 3.51 1.96
N GLU A 158 -32.81 4.81 2.18
CA GLU A 158 -33.55 5.90 1.54
C GLU A 158 -33.40 5.89 0.02
N HIS A 159 -32.23 5.47 -0.48
CA HIS A 159 -31.91 5.46 -1.92
C HIS A 159 -31.99 4.07 -2.57
N GLY A 160 -32.38 3.03 -1.83
CA GLY A 160 -32.43 1.65 -2.33
C GLY A 160 -31.06 1.08 -2.76
N ILE A 161 -29.97 1.54 -2.15
CA ILE A 161 -28.60 1.11 -2.46
C ILE A 161 -28.27 -0.17 -1.70
N THR A 162 -27.88 -1.22 -2.42
CA THR A 162 -27.31 -2.43 -1.80
C THR A 162 -25.79 -2.34 -1.81
N PRO A 163 -25.09 -2.46 -0.65
CA PRO A 163 -23.64 -2.46 -0.62
C PRO A 163 -23.04 -3.57 -1.49
N GLN A 164 -22.10 -3.21 -2.35
CA GLN A 164 -21.38 -4.16 -3.21
C GLN A 164 -19.88 -4.00 -3.02
N GLY A 165 -19.15 -5.13 -3.14
CA GLY A 165 -17.69 -5.12 -3.07
C GLY A 165 -17.11 -4.46 -4.32
N ILE A 166 -16.08 -3.64 -4.13
CA ILE A 166 -15.36 -3.03 -5.25
C ILE A 166 -14.37 -4.06 -5.81
N VAL A 167 -14.60 -4.55 -7.03
CA VAL A 167 -13.64 -5.41 -7.73
C VAL A 167 -12.61 -4.54 -8.43
N LYS A 168 -11.45 -4.32 -7.82
CA LYS A 168 -10.31 -3.65 -8.46
C LYS A 168 -9.37 -4.66 -9.10
N SER A 169 -8.97 -4.42 -10.34
CA SER A 169 -7.97 -5.24 -11.03
C SER A 169 -6.63 -5.24 -10.25
N ILE A 170 -5.99 -6.41 -10.17
CA ILE A 170 -4.72 -6.59 -9.45
C ILE A 170 -3.53 -6.00 -10.25
N ARG A 171 -3.68 -5.87 -11.59
CA ARG A 171 -2.63 -5.43 -12.52
C ARG A 171 -2.14 -3.99 -12.28
N ASP A 172 -3.02 -3.10 -11.86
CA ASP A 172 -2.74 -1.66 -11.65
C ASP A 172 -1.67 -1.41 -10.56
N LEU A 173 -1.36 -2.42 -9.74
CA LEU A 173 -0.35 -2.37 -8.68
C LEU A 173 1.06 -2.65 -9.17
N THR A 174 1.23 -3.64 -10.06
CA THR A 174 2.56 -4.02 -10.58
C THR A 174 3.12 -2.91 -11.46
N ASP A 175 2.28 -2.30 -12.28
CA ASP A 175 2.72 -1.24 -13.21
C ASP A 175 3.13 0.02 -12.44
N ARG A 176 2.36 0.44 -11.43
CA ARG A 176 2.71 1.62 -10.60
C ARG A 176 3.96 1.41 -9.76
N VAL A 177 4.22 0.19 -9.28
CA VAL A 177 5.45 -0.14 -8.54
C VAL A 177 6.63 -0.31 -9.47
N LYS A 178 6.45 -0.92 -10.65
CA LYS A 178 7.49 -0.96 -11.68
C LYS A 178 7.94 0.45 -12.03
N ILE A 179 7.01 1.37 -12.28
CA ILE A 179 7.34 2.78 -12.55
C ILE A 179 8.10 3.44 -11.39
N LEU A 180 7.79 3.09 -10.13
CA LEU A 180 8.46 3.61 -8.93
C LEU A 180 9.80 2.92 -8.59
N ALA A 181 9.96 1.65 -8.96
CA ALA A 181 11.16 0.85 -8.79
C ALA A 181 12.15 1.15 -9.92
N GLU A 182 11.69 1.17 -11.17
CA GLU A 182 12.45 1.58 -12.36
C GLU A 182 12.95 3.02 -12.25
N SER A 183 12.27 3.91 -11.51
CA SER A 183 12.75 5.28 -11.22
C SER A 183 13.74 5.38 -10.06
N LYS A 184 13.91 4.33 -9.24
CA LYS A 184 14.95 4.23 -8.20
C LYS A 184 16.11 3.32 -8.58
N GLU A 185 15.90 2.38 -9.49
CA GLU A 185 16.85 1.33 -9.91
C GLU A 185 17.52 1.63 -11.27
N THR A 186 17.34 2.81 -11.88
CA THR A 186 18.12 3.17 -13.09
C THR A 186 19.55 3.64 -12.80
N TYR A 187 20.23 2.96 -11.88
CA TYR A 187 21.70 2.88 -11.86
C TYR A 187 22.07 1.40 -11.73
N GLU A 188 22.84 0.90 -12.72
CA GLU A 188 23.34 -0.49 -12.91
C GLU A 188 22.46 -1.39 -13.81
N VAL A 189 22.47 -1.21 -15.14
CA VAL A 189 23.42 -1.71 -16.19
C VAL A 189 23.10 -3.13 -16.66
N GLU A 190 22.66 -3.29 -17.92
CA GLU A 190 23.14 -4.32 -18.88
C GLU A 190 22.43 -4.20 -20.24
N HIS A 191 23.24 -4.14 -21.30
CA HIS A 191 22.85 -3.91 -22.69
C HIS A 191 22.14 -5.12 -23.33
N PRO A 192 21.20 -4.86 -24.25
CA PRO A 192 21.13 -5.59 -25.50
C PRO A 192 21.30 -4.61 -26.66
N GLU A 193 22.44 -4.77 -27.33
CA GLU A 193 22.79 -4.44 -28.73
C GLU A 193 22.00 -3.32 -29.44
N GLU A 194 22.78 -2.34 -29.93
CA GLU A 194 22.43 -1.31 -30.94
C GLU A 194 21.69 -0.04 -30.45
N SER A 195 22.35 0.76 -29.62
CA SER A 195 22.11 2.21 -29.65
C SER A 195 23.37 2.97 -29.28
N PHE A 196 23.93 3.66 -30.27
CA PHE A 196 25.01 4.65 -30.21
C PHE A 196 25.29 5.20 -28.80
N GLU A 197 26.29 4.63 -28.13
CA GLU A 197 27.05 5.34 -27.10
C GLU A 197 27.89 6.40 -27.81
N MET A 198 27.32 7.58 -28.01
CA MET A 198 28.06 8.75 -28.41
C MET A 198 28.00 9.73 -27.24
N ASP A 199 29.14 9.90 -26.58
CA ASP A 199 29.33 10.82 -25.46
C ASP A 199 28.82 12.22 -25.87
N PRO A 200 27.86 12.84 -25.16
CA PRO A 200 27.35 14.16 -25.50
C PRO A 200 28.43 15.25 -25.53
N ALA A 201 29.61 14.97 -24.94
CA ALA A 201 30.80 15.82 -24.98
C ALA A 201 31.54 15.82 -26.34
N LEU A 202 31.20 14.91 -27.27
CA LEU A 202 31.84 14.76 -28.59
C LEU A 202 31.00 15.31 -29.76
N LEU A 203 29.79 15.83 -29.49
CA LEU A 203 28.91 16.36 -30.53
C LEU A 203 29.29 17.82 -30.88
N PRO A 204 29.32 18.18 -32.18
CA PRO A 204 29.45 19.58 -32.59
C PRO A 204 28.35 20.44 -31.94
N PRO A 205 28.65 21.67 -31.47
CA PRO A 205 27.68 22.52 -30.78
C PRO A 205 26.35 22.74 -31.55
N ASP A 206 26.42 22.73 -32.88
CA ASP A 206 25.26 22.90 -33.77
C ASP A 206 24.33 21.67 -33.81
N GLU A 207 24.85 20.47 -33.60
CA GLU A 207 24.05 19.23 -33.57
C GLU A 207 23.38 19.03 -32.20
N LEU A 208 24.08 19.40 -31.12
CA LEU A 208 23.54 19.40 -29.77
C LEU A 208 22.34 20.36 -29.65
N ALA A 209 22.44 21.57 -30.22
CA ALA A 209 21.35 22.53 -30.22
C ALA A 209 20.11 22.04 -30.98
N LYS A 210 20.30 21.31 -32.09
CA LYS A 210 19.20 20.70 -32.86
C LYS A 210 18.51 19.59 -32.06
N LEU A 211 19.30 18.74 -31.40
CA LEU A 211 18.79 17.64 -30.58
C LEU A 211 17.99 18.14 -29.37
N ILE A 212 18.48 19.18 -28.67
CA ILE A 212 17.76 19.85 -27.58
C ILE A 212 16.41 20.37 -28.06
N LYS A 213 16.37 21.02 -29.23
CA LYS A 213 15.13 21.58 -29.79
C LYS A 213 14.13 20.50 -30.19
N GLN A 214 14.61 19.35 -30.67
CA GLN A 214 13.79 18.20 -31.01
C GLN A 214 13.17 17.57 -29.76
N ILE A 215 13.99 17.29 -28.75
CA ILE A 215 13.53 16.69 -27.47
C ILE A 215 12.55 17.63 -26.76
N GLU A 216 12.78 18.94 -26.79
CA GLU A 216 11.84 19.91 -26.21
C GLU A 216 10.46 19.91 -26.92
N ARG A 217 10.45 19.71 -28.26
CA ARG A 217 9.20 19.60 -29.02
C ARG A 217 8.45 18.32 -28.66
N GLU A 218 9.15 17.18 -28.66
CA GLU A 218 8.57 15.88 -28.32
C GLU A 218 8.03 15.84 -26.88
N MET A 219 8.72 16.50 -25.94
CA MET A 219 8.26 16.66 -24.55
C MET A 219 6.93 17.42 -24.47
N LYS A 220 6.79 18.53 -25.22
CA LYS A 220 5.57 19.34 -25.25
C LYS A 220 4.42 18.61 -25.93
N GLU A 221 4.70 17.78 -26.94
CA GLU A 221 3.70 16.93 -27.59
C GLU A 221 3.21 15.82 -26.66
N ALA A 222 4.11 15.13 -25.95
CA ALA A 222 3.76 14.14 -24.94
C ALA A 222 2.91 14.75 -23.80
N ALA A 223 3.25 15.96 -23.34
CA ALA A 223 2.47 16.66 -22.32
C ALA A 223 1.05 17.03 -22.82
N LYS A 224 0.89 17.40 -24.09
CA LYS A 224 -0.43 17.65 -24.70
C LYS A 224 -1.26 16.38 -24.88
N ALA A 225 -0.60 15.25 -25.11
CA ALA A 225 -1.23 13.94 -25.20
C ALA A 225 -1.56 13.31 -23.83
N LEU A 226 -1.30 14.02 -22.72
CA LEU A 226 -1.43 13.52 -21.35
C LEU A 226 -0.51 12.33 -21.02
N GLU A 227 0.54 12.12 -21.82
CA GLU A 227 1.60 11.13 -21.59
C GLU A 227 2.66 11.70 -20.63
N PHE A 228 2.29 11.92 -19.38
CA PHE A 228 3.11 12.65 -18.40
C PHE A 228 4.43 11.96 -18.06
N GLU A 229 4.48 10.63 -18.10
CA GLU A 229 5.69 9.85 -17.85
C GLU A 229 6.72 10.04 -18.97
N ARG A 230 6.27 10.00 -20.22
CA ARG A 230 7.12 10.28 -21.39
C ARG A 230 7.60 11.73 -21.40
N ALA A 231 6.75 12.68 -21.02
CA ALA A 231 7.13 14.07 -20.88
C ALA A 231 8.19 14.27 -19.76
N ALA A 232 8.09 13.53 -18.65
CA ALA A 232 9.08 13.58 -17.57
C ALA A 232 10.45 13.01 -18.01
N GLN A 233 10.48 11.89 -18.74
CA GLN A 233 11.71 11.31 -19.29
C GLN A 233 12.41 12.27 -20.25
N LEU A 234 11.66 12.86 -21.19
CA LEU A 234 12.20 13.82 -22.16
C LEU A 234 12.70 15.10 -21.47
N ARG A 235 12.04 15.53 -20.38
CA ARG A 235 12.51 16.66 -19.55
C ARG A 235 13.86 16.36 -18.91
N ASP A 236 14.02 15.17 -18.33
CA ASP A 236 15.25 14.81 -17.61
C ASP A 236 16.43 14.62 -18.58
N GLN A 237 16.17 14.11 -19.79
CA GLN A 237 17.13 14.10 -20.90
C GLN A 237 17.49 15.52 -21.36
N LEU A 238 16.51 16.42 -21.49
CA LEU A 238 16.73 17.81 -21.87
C LEU A 238 17.61 18.56 -20.85
N VAL A 239 17.44 18.30 -19.55
CA VAL A 239 18.28 18.88 -18.49
C VAL A 239 19.73 18.43 -18.63
N LYS A 240 19.98 17.14 -18.86
CA LYS A 240 21.34 16.60 -19.06
C LYS A 240 22.02 17.22 -20.29
N LEU A 241 21.30 17.33 -21.41
CA LEU A 241 21.84 17.93 -22.64
C LEU A 241 22.12 19.43 -22.50
N ARG A 242 21.26 20.18 -21.79
CA ARG A 242 21.51 21.61 -21.51
C ARG A 242 22.67 21.82 -20.52
N GLN A 243 22.86 20.91 -19.57
CA GLN A 243 24.03 20.95 -18.68
C GLN A 243 25.33 20.68 -19.47
N ALA A 244 25.31 19.75 -20.42
CA ALA A 244 26.43 19.52 -21.33
C ALA A 244 26.70 20.75 -22.24
N GLU A 245 25.66 21.41 -22.74
CA GLU A 245 25.78 22.65 -23.52
C GLU A 245 26.41 23.80 -22.69
N LEU A 246 26.04 23.94 -21.41
CA LEU A 246 26.64 24.92 -20.51
C LEU A 246 28.10 24.59 -20.17
N GLY A 247 28.43 23.30 -20.00
CA GLY A 247 29.79 22.84 -19.72
C GLY A 247 30.76 23.06 -20.88
N MET A 248 30.28 23.11 -22.13
CA MET A 248 31.09 23.42 -23.32
C MET A 248 31.26 24.93 -23.59
N ARG A 249 30.51 25.80 -22.89
CA ARG A 249 30.56 27.26 -23.06
C ARG A 249 31.54 27.98 -22.11
N VAL A 250 32.26 27.23 -21.27
CA VAL A 250 33.32 27.74 -20.35
C VAL A 250 34.69 27.46 -20.96
#